data_AF-A0A2V6ID49-F1
#
_entry.id   AF-A0A2V6ID49-F1
#
_cell.length_a   1.000
_cell.length_b   1.000
_cell.length_c   1.000
_cell.angle_alpha   90.00
_cell.angle_beta   90.00
_cell.angle_gamma   90.00
#
_symmetry.space_group_name_H-M   'P 1'
#
loop_
_entity.id
_entity.type
_entity.pdbx_description
1 polymer ?
#
loop_
_entity_poly.entity_id
_entity_poly.type
_entity_poly.pdbx_seq_one_letter_code
_entity_poly.pdbx_strand_id
1 'polypeptide(L)' 'MAAISQAFVLAAGLGKRLRPLTDDLPKPLIPIFQKPLITFVLDHLINAGVNRF' A
#
# COMPACT_ATOMS: atom_id res chain seq x y z
N MET A 1 2.67 -0.77 26.92
CA MET A 1 2.18 -1.51 25.73
C MET A 1 3.40 -2.07 25.00
N ALA A 2 3.30 -3.30 24.47
CA ALA A 2 4.36 -3.81 23.59
C ALA A 2 4.43 -2.99 22.30
N ALA A 3 5.64 -2.74 21.79
CA ALA A 3 5.81 -2.04 20.52
C ALA A 3 5.27 -2.92 19.37
N ILE A 4 4.49 -2.32 18.47
CA ILE A 4 4.08 -2.99 17.23
C ILE A 4 5.24 -2.90 16.24
N SER A 5 5.84 -4.04 15.89
CA SER A 5 6.97 -4.11 14.96
C SER A 5 6.63 -4.69 13.59
N GLN A 6 5.46 -5.33 13.46
CA GLN A 6 5.04 -6.03 12.25
C GLN A 6 3.63 -5.64 11.80
N ALA A 7 3.45 -5.48 10.50
CA ALA A 7 2.15 -5.25 9.87
C ALA A 7 1.94 -6.13 8.63
N PHE A 8 0.70 -6.17 8.15
CA PHE A 8 0.33 -6.74 6.86
C PHE A 8 -0.42 -5.69 6.04
N VAL A 9 -0.02 -5.49 4.78
CA VAL A 9 -0.72 -4.60 3.85
C VAL A 9 -1.59 -5.45 2.91
N LEU A 10 -2.90 -5.34 3.04
CA LEU A 10 -3.84 -6.11 2.22
C LEU A 10 -3.96 -5.50 0.82
N ALA A 11 -3.46 -6.23 -0.18
CA ALA A 11 -3.37 -5.78 -1.58
C ALA A 11 -4.12 -6.69 -2.58
N ALA A 12 -4.97 -7.61 -2.12
CA ALA A 12 -5.57 -8.68 -2.94
C ALA A 12 -6.84 -8.29 -3.75
N GLY A 13 -7.27 -7.03 -3.71
CA GLY A 13 -8.49 -6.60 -4.39
C GLY A 13 -8.31 -6.40 -5.90
N LEU A 14 -9.20 -6.95 -6.72
CA LEU A 14 -9.17 -6.86 -8.21
C LEU A 14 -9.32 -5.45 -8.80
N GLY A 15 -9.56 -4.41 -8.00
CA GLY A 15 -9.55 -3.02 -8.49
C GLY A 15 -10.67 -2.62 -9.47
N LYS A 16 -11.66 -3.48 -9.76
CA LYS A 16 -12.63 -3.33 -10.87
C LYS A 16 -13.28 -1.95 -11.08
N ARG A 17 -13.45 -1.15 -10.03
CA ARG A 17 -14.02 0.22 -10.10
C ARG A 17 -13.08 1.25 -10.74
N LEU A 18 -11.78 0.98 -10.77
CA LEU A 18 -10.74 1.87 -11.31
C LEU A 18 -10.28 1.45 -12.71
N ARG A 19 -11.00 0.55 -13.38
CA ARG A 19 -10.71 0.20 -14.78
C ARG A 19 -10.86 1.43 -15.68
N PRO A 20 -10.03 1.59 -16.73
CA PRO A 20 -9.05 0.61 -17.23
C PRO A 20 -7.69 0.62 -16.49
N LEU A 21 -7.47 1.55 -15.54
CA LEU A 21 -6.18 1.68 -14.83
C LEU A 21 -5.74 0.42 -14.07
N THR A 22 -6.69 -0.47 -13.77
CA THR A 22 -6.44 -1.70 -13.00
C THR A 22 -6.46 -2.99 -13.83
N ASP A 23 -6.55 -2.89 -15.16
CA ASP A 23 -6.51 -4.07 -16.01
C ASP A 23 -5.09 -4.67 -16.09
N ASP A 24 -4.06 -3.82 -16.18
CA ASP A 24 -2.65 -4.24 -16.25
C ASP A 24 -1.83 -3.92 -14.98
N LEU A 25 -2.37 -3.08 -14.08
CA LEU A 25 -1.66 -2.59 -12.90
C LEU A 25 -2.52 -2.73 -11.64
N PRO A 26 -2.10 -3.46 -10.60
CA PRO A 26 -2.90 -3.59 -9.39
C PRO A 26 -3.03 -2.22 -8.70
N LYS A 27 -4.20 -1.96 -8.09
CA LYS A 27 -4.51 -0.67 -7.42
C LYS A 27 -3.37 -0.11 -6.55
N PRO A 28 -2.68 -0.91 -5.70
CA PRO A 28 -1.61 -0.39 -4.85
C PRO A 28 -0.40 0.18 -5.62
N LEU A 29 -0.23 -0.19 -6.89
CA LEU A 29 0.86 0.29 -7.73
C LEU A 29 0.49 1.50 -8.60
N ILE A 30 -0.78 1.93 -8.60
CA ILE A 30 -1.20 3.13 -9.34
C ILE A 30 -0.43 4.35 -8.82
N PRO A 31 0.20 5.15 -9.71
CA PRO A 31 0.96 6.33 -9.29
C PRO A 31 0.02 7.47 -8.87
N ILE A 32 0.29 8.04 -7.70
CA ILE A 32 -0.33 9.25 -7.14
C ILE A 32 0.81 10.20 -6.79
N PHE A 33 0.81 11.41 -7.36
CA PHE A 33 1.91 12.39 -7.20
C PHE A 33 3.31 11.79 -7.46
N GLN A 34 3.46 11.09 -8.58
CA GLN A 34 4.72 10.43 -8.99
C GLN A 34 5.20 9.29 -8.07
N LYS A 35 4.37 8.78 -7.14
CA LYS A 35 4.70 7.64 -6.28
C LYS A 35 3.59 6.59 -6.28
N PRO A 36 3.91 5.28 -6.23
CA PRO A 36 2.88 4.24 -6.12
C PRO A 36 1.99 4.43 -4.88
N LEU A 37 0.68 4.24 -4.99
CA LEU A 37 -0.28 4.39 -3.88
C LEU A 37 0.13 3.64 -2.60
N ILE A 38 0.76 2.47 -2.73
CA ILE A 38 1.21 1.66 -1.59
C ILE A 38 2.27 2.36 -0.74
N THR A 39 3.10 3.24 -1.31
CA THR A 39 4.20 3.89 -0.57
C THR A 39 3.68 4.75 0.56
N PHE A 40 2.51 5.38 0.41
CA PHE A 40 1.89 6.15 1.49
C PHE A 40 1.64 5.29 2.73
N VAL A 41 1.17 4.05 2.55
CA VAL A 41 0.96 3.10 3.65
C VAL A 41 2.30 2.67 4.26
N LEU A 42 3.30 2.38 3.44
CA LEU A 42 4.62 2.00 3.90
C LEU A 42 5.31 3.13 4.69
N ASP A 43 5.21 4.37 4.21
CA ASP A 43 5.73 5.56 4.88
C ASP A 43 5.06 5.74 6.26
N HIS A 44 3.74 5.51 6.36
CA HIS A 44 3.03 5.52 7.64
C HIS A 44 3.52 4.41 8.59
N LEU A 45 3.75 3.19 8.09
CA LEU A 45 4.27 2.09 8.90
C LEU A 45 5.67 2.39 9.43
N ILE A 46 6.56 2.88 8.57
CA ILE A 46 7.93 3.28 8.93
C ILE A 46 7.90 4.39 10.00
N ASN A 47 7.08 5.42 9.80
CA ASN A 47 6.92 6.53 10.75
C ASN A 47 6.32 6.09 12.10
N ALA A 48 5.54 5.02 12.12
CA ALA A 48 5.00 4.41 13.33
C ALA A 48 5.99 3.45 14.04
N GLY A 49 7.19 3.26 13.49
CA GLY A 49 8.21 2.35 14.03
C GLY A 49 8.03 0.89 13.64
N VAL A 50 7.14 0.58 12.68
CA VAL A 50 6.96 -0.77 12.13
C VAL A 50 8.03 -1.00 11.06
N ASN A 51 8.84 -2.05 11.23
CA ASN A 51 9.99 -2.33 10.37
C ASN A 51 9.91 -3.69 9.65
N ARG A 52 8.82 -4.45 9.85
CA ARG A 52 8.52 -5.69 9.12
C ARG A 52 7.11 -5.62 8.53
N PHE A 53 7.00 -5.69 7.21
CA PHE A 53 5.72 -5.67 6.49
C PHE A 53 5.87 -6.35 5.12
#